data_AF-A0A2U7PG52-F1
#
_entry.id   AF-A0A2U7PG52-F1
#
_cell.length_a   1.000
_cell.length_b   1.000
_cell.length_c   1.000
_cell.angle_alpha   90.00
_cell.angle_beta   90.00
_cell.angle_gamma   90.00
#
_symmetry.space_group_name_H-M   'P 1'
#
loop_
_entity.id
_entity.type
_entity.pdbx_description
1 polymer ?
#
loop_
_entity_poly.entity_id
_entity_poly.type
_entity_poly.pdbx_seq_one_letter_code
_entity_poly.pdbx_strand_id
1 'polypeptide(L)'
;MFDEYFEEITEEQNSIFNIKEGDIYYSICDDSDVESIIFENDSYDNKYIQSGNAFLTEKEAEKEVNRRKAIQRIKKYCFENNIQYKENVSDETFYIGIIYDYEDEEFYPSTCTDHIDYGFLFFDSYEDVDKVINNCKSELNIIFDV
;
A
#
# COMPACT_ATOMS: atom_id res chain seq x y z
N MET A 1 -34.97 39.77 16.77
CA MET A 1 -34.90 38.30 16.83
C MET A 1 -33.60 37.98 16.12
N PHE A 2 -32.57 37.63 16.89
CA PHE A 2 -31.23 37.35 16.38
C PHE A 2 -31.22 35.88 15.98
N ASP A 3 -31.21 35.61 14.69
CA ASP A 3 -30.97 34.27 14.18
C ASP A 3 -29.46 34.05 14.16
N GLU A 4 -28.93 33.49 15.25
CA GLU A 4 -27.56 32.97 15.32
C GLU A 4 -27.41 31.84 14.30
N TYR A 5 -26.72 32.16 13.21
CA TYR A 5 -26.15 31.18 12.30
C TYR A 5 -25.16 30.31 13.10
N PHE A 6 -25.54 29.09 13.40
CA PHE A 6 -24.58 28.05 13.75
C PHE A 6 -23.85 27.68 12.47
N GLU A 7 -22.62 28.18 12.31
CA GLU A 7 -21.69 27.61 11.34
C GLU A 7 -21.43 26.16 11.75
N GLU A 8 -21.80 25.23 10.87
CA GLU A 8 -21.52 23.81 10.99
C GLU A 8 -20.00 23.64 10.94
N ILE A 9 -19.38 23.34 12.08
CA ILE A 9 -17.95 23.04 12.16
C ILE A 9 -17.76 21.71 11.41
N THR A 10 -17.30 21.79 10.17
CA THR A 10 -16.83 20.61 9.45
C THR A 10 -15.62 20.08 10.22
N GLU A 11 -15.76 18.90 10.85
CA GLU A 11 -14.63 18.21 11.46
C GLU A 11 -13.51 18.10 10.41
N GLU A 12 -12.37 18.76 10.66
CA GLU A 12 -11.20 18.64 9.79
C GLU A 12 -10.88 17.14 9.67
N GLN A 13 -10.89 16.63 8.45
CA GLN A 13 -10.66 15.21 8.19
C GLN A 13 -9.25 14.85 8.68
N ASN A 14 -9.17 13.97 9.69
CA ASN A 14 -7.90 13.45 10.20
C ASN A 14 -7.13 12.79 9.06
N SER A 15 -6.06 13.44 8.62
CA SER A 15 -5.25 13.05 7.48
C SER A 15 -3.82 13.53 7.66
N ILE A 16 -2.84 12.76 7.19
CA ILE A 16 -1.43 13.19 7.20
C ILE A 16 -1.22 14.49 6.40
N PHE A 17 -2.13 14.78 5.46
CA PHE A 17 -2.07 16.01 4.66
C PHE A 17 -2.61 17.25 5.38
N ASN A 18 -3.21 17.10 6.57
CA ASN A 18 -3.84 18.18 7.33
C ASN A 18 -3.18 18.43 8.71
N ILE A 19 -2.00 17.84 8.96
CA ILE A 19 -1.26 18.03 10.22
C ILE A 19 -0.73 19.46 10.37
N LYS A 20 -0.60 19.93 11.61
CA LYS A 20 -0.19 21.29 11.96
C LYS A 20 1.19 21.30 12.62
N GLU A 21 1.86 22.45 12.56
CA GLU A 21 3.17 22.62 13.19
C GLU A 21 3.11 22.27 14.68
N GLY A 22 3.99 21.38 15.12
CA GLY A 22 4.02 20.81 16.47
C GLY A 22 3.28 19.48 16.64
N ASP A 23 2.49 19.03 15.65
CA ASP A 23 1.88 17.71 15.67
C ASP A 23 2.92 16.59 15.50
N ILE A 24 2.61 15.40 15.99
CA ILE A 24 3.47 14.22 15.81
C ILE A 24 2.91 13.36 14.69
N TYR A 25 3.79 12.94 13.78
CA TYR A 25 3.52 11.91 12.78
C TYR A 25 4.60 10.83 12.84
N TYR A 26 4.38 9.73 12.13
CA TYR A 26 5.30 8.59 12.06
C TYR A 26 5.85 8.47 10.66
N SER A 27 7.17 8.29 10.53
CA SER A 27 7.86 8.17 9.25
C SER A 27 8.56 6.83 9.11
N ILE A 28 8.59 6.30 7.88
CA ILE A 28 9.43 5.15 7.52
C ILE A 28 10.81 5.64 7.09
N CYS A 29 11.84 5.26 7.84
CA CYS A 29 13.25 5.56 7.57
C CYS A 29 13.85 4.66 6.48
N ASP A 30 15.09 4.96 6.07
CA ASP A 30 15.81 4.29 5.00
C ASP A 30 16.13 2.81 5.28
N ASP A 31 16.27 2.45 6.55
CA ASP A 31 16.42 1.07 7.05
C ASP A 31 15.08 0.35 7.29
N SER A 32 13.95 0.99 6.95
CA SER A 32 12.59 0.54 7.23
C SER A 32 12.17 0.56 8.70
N ASP A 33 12.89 1.28 9.57
CA ASP A 33 12.43 1.58 10.92
C ASP A 33 11.35 2.67 10.91
N VAL A 34 10.53 2.70 11.96
CA VAL A 34 9.46 3.69 12.15
C VAL A 34 9.88 4.66 13.24
N GLU A 35 9.89 5.94 12.93
CA GLU A 35 10.24 7.01 13.86
C GLU A 35 9.09 8.00 14.05
N SER A 36 8.91 8.50 15.27
CA SER A 36 8.01 9.63 15.54
C SER A 36 8.73 10.95 15.28
N ILE A 37 8.11 11.83 14.50
CA ILE A 37 8.66 13.12 14.10
C ILE A 37 7.67 14.23 14.48
N ILE A 38 8.18 15.35 15.00
CA ILE A 38 7.39 16.57 15.20
C ILE A 38 7.35 17.31 13.86
N PHE A 39 6.16 17.60 13.35
CA PHE A 39 5.98 18.36 12.12
C PHE A 39 6.40 19.81 12.32
N GLU A 40 7.42 20.25 11.61
CA GLU A 40 7.94 21.62 11.64
C GLU A 40 7.56 22.41 10.37
N ASN A 41 6.74 21.79 9.50
CA ASN A 41 6.33 22.33 8.19
C ASN A 41 7.54 22.68 7.30
N ASP A 42 8.56 21.82 7.34
CA ASP A 42 9.83 22.06 6.68
C ASP A 42 9.98 21.25 5.38
N SER A 43 11.16 21.33 4.76
CA SER A 43 11.41 20.60 3.50
C SER A 43 11.52 19.08 3.66
N TYR A 44 11.84 18.58 4.85
CA TYR A 44 11.92 17.15 5.13
C TYR A 44 10.53 16.56 5.35
N ASP A 45 9.69 17.22 6.15
CA ASP A 45 8.30 16.82 6.35
C ASP A 45 7.56 16.67 5.02
N ASN A 46 7.68 17.68 4.15
CA ASN A 46 7.08 17.66 2.83
C ASN A 46 7.58 16.49 1.97
N LYS A 47 8.86 16.10 2.08
CA LYS A 47 9.39 14.94 1.36
C LYS A 47 8.84 13.63 1.88
N TYR A 48 8.72 13.46 3.20
CA TYR A 48 8.15 12.24 3.78
C TYR A 48 6.68 12.08 3.38
N ILE A 49 5.90 13.15 3.41
CA ILE A 49 4.50 13.15 2.98
C ILE A 49 4.39 12.82 1.49
N GLN A 50 5.13 13.51 0.63
CA GLN A 50 5.04 13.32 -0.83
C GLN A 50 5.56 11.96 -1.31
N SER A 51 6.51 11.36 -0.58
CA SER A 51 7.02 10.02 -0.89
C SER A 51 6.15 8.89 -0.35
N GLY A 52 5.08 9.21 0.40
CA GLY A 52 4.23 8.20 1.04
C GLY A 52 4.92 7.48 2.20
N ASN A 53 5.85 8.17 2.88
CA ASN A 53 6.56 7.65 4.04
C ASN A 53 6.02 8.20 5.37
N ALA A 54 5.12 9.17 5.36
CA ALA A 54 4.51 9.75 6.56
C ALA A 54 3.11 9.16 6.85
N PHE A 55 2.84 8.86 8.12
CA PHE A 55 1.61 8.24 8.63
C PHE A 55 1.15 8.91 9.91
N LEU A 56 -0.15 8.91 10.18
CA LEU A 56 -0.70 9.49 11.41
C LEU A 56 -0.40 8.64 12.65
N THR A 57 -0.31 7.33 12.46
CA THR A 57 -0.08 6.38 13.56
C THR A 57 1.10 5.46 13.29
N GLU A 58 1.79 5.05 14.35
CA GLU A 58 2.87 4.07 14.30
C GLU A 58 2.40 2.76 13.64
N LYS A 59 1.21 2.29 14.01
CA LYS A 59 0.60 1.06 13.49
C LYS A 59 0.39 1.10 11.97
N GLU A 60 -0.01 2.25 11.41
CA GLU A 60 -0.14 2.41 9.97
C GLU A 60 1.22 2.33 9.28
N ALA A 61 2.24 2.99 9.84
CA ALA A 61 3.61 2.93 9.32
C ALA A 61 4.17 1.51 9.38
N GLU A 62 4.03 0.81 10.51
CA GLU A 62 4.46 -0.59 10.68
C GLU A 62 3.76 -1.53 9.70
N LYS A 63 2.45 -1.33 9.48
CA LYS A 63 1.68 -2.10 8.49
C LYS A 63 2.24 -1.90 7.09
N GLU A 64 2.52 -0.66 6.69
CA GLU A 64 3.13 -0.38 5.39
C GLU A 64 4.56 -0.95 5.27
N VAL A 65 5.38 -0.88 6.32
CA VAL A 65 6.70 -1.53 6.36
C VAL A 65 6.57 -3.04 6.10
N ASN A 66 5.63 -3.70 6.80
CA ASN A 66 5.39 -5.12 6.62
C ASN A 66 4.90 -5.46 5.21
N ARG A 67 4.01 -4.63 4.65
CA ARG A 67 3.53 -4.75 3.26
C ARG A 67 4.68 -4.65 2.25
N ARG A 68 5.54 -3.63 2.38
CA ARG A 68 6.72 -3.45 1.51
C ARG A 68 7.69 -4.62 1.62
N LYS A 69 7.95 -5.11 2.84
CA LYS A 69 8.80 -6.31 3.08
C LYS A 69 8.19 -7.57 2.46
N ALA A 70 6.88 -7.76 2.55
CA ALA A 70 6.17 -8.88 1.92
C ALA A 70 6.28 -8.85 0.40
N ILE A 71 6.03 -7.69 -0.23
CA ILE A 71 6.22 -7.49 -1.67
C ILE A 71 7.66 -7.82 -2.08
N GLN A 72 8.66 -7.32 -1.34
CA GLN A 72 10.05 -7.59 -1.65
C GLN A 72 10.41 -9.08 -1.54
N ARG A 73 9.81 -9.82 -0.60
CA ARG A 73 9.97 -11.27 -0.48
C ARG A 73 9.37 -12.01 -1.68
N ILE A 74 8.19 -11.60 -2.16
CA ILE A 74 7.59 -12.15 -3.38
C ILE A 74 8.47 -11.88 -4.59
N LYS A 75 8.96 -10.63 -4.77
CA LYS A 75 9.87 -10.28 -5.86
C LYS A 75 11.14 -11.14 -5.85
N LYS A 76 11.71 -11.36 -4.66
CA LYS A 76 12.85 -12.26 -4.47
C LYS A 76 12.51 -13.70 -4.88
N TYR A 77 11.38 -14.23 -4.46
CA TYR A 77 10.91 -15.56 -4.86
C TYR A 77 10.79 -15.67 -6.39
N CYS A 78 10.17 -14.68 -7.04
CA CYS A 78 10.05 -14.66 -8.50
C CYS A 78 11.42 -14.71 -9.19
N PHE A 79 12.37 -13.88 -8.72
CA PHE A 79 13.74 -13.88 -9.23
C PHE A 79 14.43 -15.24 -9.07
N GLU A 80 14.36 -15.85 -7.89
CA GLU A 80 14.99 -17.15 -7.59
C GLU A 80 14.39 -18.30 -8.42
N ASN A 81 13.14 -18.16 -8.88
CA ASN A 81 12.43 -19.17 -9.67
C ASN A 81 12.29 -18.82 -11.16
N ASN A 82 12.99 -17.79 -11.65
CA ASN A 82 12.93 -17.31 -13.03
C ASN A 82 11.51 -16.92 -13.51
N ILE A 83 10.65 -16.49 -12.58
CA ILE A 83 9.31 -16.00 -12.89
C ILE A 83 9.42 -14.53 -13.32
N GLN A 84 8.95 -14.24 -14.53
CA GLN A 84 8.87 -12.87 -15.02
C GLN A 84 7.61 -12.19 -14.51
N TYR A 85 7.74 -10.93 -14.13
CA TYR A 85 6.61 -10.11 -13.71
C TYR A 85 6.82 -8.66 -14.18
N LYS A 86 5.74 -7.89 -14.20
CA LYS A 86 5.74 -6.45 -14.46
C LYS A 86 5.15 -5.69 -13.28
N GLU A 87 5.64 -4.49 -13.08
CA GLU A 87 5.12 -3.50 -12.14
C GLU A 87 4.55 -2.35 -12.97
N ASN A 88 3.39 -1.81 -12.59
CA ASN A 88 2.75 -0.68 -13.28
C ASN A 88 2.51 -0.94 -14.77
N VAL A 89 1.59 -1.86 -15.06
CA VAL A 89 1.16 -2.15 -16.43
C VAL A 89 0.29 -1.03 -16.98
N SER A 90 0.51 -0.62 -18.23
CA SER A 90 -0.29 0.38 -18.93
C SER A 90 -1.42 -0.25 -19.74
N ASP A 91 -2.46 0.56 -20.00
CA ASP A 91 -3.82 0.21 -20.47
C ASP A 91 -3.96 -0.47 -21.86
N GLU A 92 -2.99 -1.26 -22.34
CA GLU A 92 -3.06 -1.88 -23.68
C GLU A 92 -2.62 -3.35 -23.73
N THR A 93 -2.41 -4.01 -22.59
CA THR A 93 -2.00 -5.43 -22.58
C THR A 93 -2.68 -6.17 -21.45
N PHE A 94 -3.32 -7.30 -21.78
CA PHE A 94 -3.85 -8.22 -20.78
C PHE A 94 -2.72 -8.82 -19.96
N TYR A 95 -2.81 -8.70 -18.65
CA TYR A 95 -1.92 -9.35 -17.71
C TYR A 95 -2.70 -10.22 -16.73
N ILE A 96 -2.01 -11.14 -16.09
CA ILE A 96 -2.60 -11.98 -15.05
C ILE A 96 -2.14 -11.42 -13.70
N GLY A 97 -3.12 -11.06 -12.87
CA GLY A 97 -2.90 -10.61 -11.49
C GLY A 97 -3.30 -11.68 -10.47
N ILE A 98 -2.93 -11.43 -9.21
CA ILE A 98 -3.42 -12.17 -8.05
C ILE A 98 -4.62 -11.42 -7.50
N ILE A 99 -5.75 -12.10 -7.35
CA ILE A 99 -6.96 -11.57 -6.69
C ILE A 99 -7.25 -12.42 -5.45
N TYR A 100 -7.77 -11.79 -4.40
CA TYR A 100 -8.33 -12.48 -3.24
C TYR A 100 -9.86 -12.49 -3.34
N ASP A 101 -10.45 -13.69 -3.29
CA ASP A 101 -11.88 -13.87 -3.13
C ASP A 101 -12.25 -13.79 -1.65
N TYR A 102 -13.13 -12.85 -1.29
CA TYR A 102 -13.61 -12.72 0.09
C TYR A 102 -14.76 -13.67 0.43
N GLU A 103 -15.46 -14.23 -0.57
CA GLU A 103 -16.51 -15.24 -0.33
C GLU A 103 -15.90 -16.61 -0.07
N ASP A 104 -14.90 -16.99 -0.88
CA ASP A 104 -14.23 -18.30 -0.79
C ASP A 104 -12.95 -18.27 0.08
N GLU A 105 -12.51 -17.09 0.53
CA GLU A 105 -11.28 -16.88 1.33
C GLU A 105 -10.00 -17.44 0.67
N GLU A 106 -9.91 -17.31 -0.66
CA GLU A 106 -8.83 -17.88 -1.47
C GLU A 106 -8.21 -16.89 -2.46
N PHE A 107 -6.92 -17.06 -2.73
CA PHE A 107 -6.24 -16.35 -3.81
C PHE A 107 -6.36 -17.14 -5.11
N TYR A 108 -6.60 -16.46 -6.21
CA TYR A 108 -6.64 -17.07 -7.53
C TYR A 108 -6.05 -16.15 -8.61
N PRO A 109 -5.50 -16.73 -9.70
CA PRO A 109 -5.08 -15.97 -10.86
C PRO A 109 -6.28 -15.45 -11.65
N SER A 110 -6.24 -14.18 -12.06
CA SER A 110 -7.27 -13.59 -12.91
C SER A 110 -6.67 -12.72 -13.99
N THR A 111 -7.29 -12.72 -15.18
CA THR A 111 -6.95 -11.74 -16.22
C THR A 111 -7.43 -10.36 -15.77
N CYS A 112 -6.51 -9.41 -15.72
CA CYS A 112 -6.80 -8.01 -15.45
C CYS A 112 -7.06 -7.30 -16.78
N THR A 113 -8.18 -6.57 -16.86
CA THR A 113 -8.48 -5.68 -17.99
C THR A 113 -8.59 -4.27 -17.46
N ASP A 114 -7.91 -3.34 -18.14
CA ASP A 114 -7.72 -1.94 -17.77
C ASP A 114 -8.89 -1.35 -16.97
N HIS A 115 -8.56 -0.93 -15.75
CA HIS A 115 -9.15 0.17 -14.95
C HIS A 115 -9.38 -0.14 -13.47
N ILE A 116 -9.41 -1.39 -13.02
CA ILE A 116 -9.53 -1.68 -11.59
C ILE A 116 -8.90 -3.04 -11.33
N ASP A 117 -7.62 -3.11 -10.98
CA ASP A 117 -7.13 -4.32 -10.32
C ASP A 117 -6.03 -3.99 -9.33
N TYR A 118 -6.26 -4.39 -8.09
CA TYR A 118 -5.46 -4.19 -6.87
C TYR A 118 -4.10 -4.92 -6.90
N GLY A 119 -3.59 -5.21 -8.10
CA GLY A 119 -2.37 -5.97 -8.34
C GLY A 119 -1.12 -5.16 -8.08
N PHE A 120 -0.23 -5.70 -7.26
CA PHE A 120 1.12 -5.14 -7.03
C PHE A 120 2.16 -5.76 -7.98
N LEU A 121 1.87 -6.92 -8.59
CA LEU A 121 2.66 -7.58 -9.63
C LEU A 121 1.73 -8.21 -10.66
N PHE A 122 2.19 -8.21 -11.92
CA PHE A 122 1.46 -8.72 -13.08
C PHE A 122 2.31 -9.75 -13.83
N PHE A 123 1.70 -10.83 -14.30
CA PHE A 123 2.39 -11.99 -14.83
C PHE A 123 1.91 -12.34 -16.25
N ASP A 124 2.77 -13.04 -16.99
CA ASP A 124 2.47 -13.48 -18.37
C ASP A 124 1.78 -14.86 -18.40
N SER A 125 1.76 -15.61 -17.29
CA SER A 125 1.18 -16.96 -17.24
C SER A 125 0.41 -17.24 -15.95
N TYR A 126 -0.68 -18.01 -16.06
CA TYR A 126 -1.46 -18.50 -14.91
C TYR A 126 -0.61 -19.40 -14.01
N GLU A 127 0.24 -20.23 -14.63
CA GLU A 127 1.14 -21.15 -13.92
C GLU A 127 2.10 -20.41 -12.98
N ASP A 128 2.64 -19.26 -13.40
CA ASP A 128 3.55 -18.49 -12.56
C ASP A 128 2.83 -17.80 -11.40
N VAL A 129 1.59 -17.36 -11.62
CA VAL A 129 0.74 -16.84 -10.55
C VAL A 129 0.43 -17.93 -9.53
N ASP A 130 0.07 -19.13 -9.97
CA ASP A 130 -0.18 -20.28 -9.10
C ASP A 130 1.06 -20.63 -8.27
N LYS A 131 2.27 -20.56 -8.86
CA LYS A 131 3.52 -20.75 -8.09
C LYS A 131 3.66 -19.72 -6.98
N VAL A 132 3.40 -18.44 -7.27
CA VAL A 132 3.48 -17.37 -6.27
C VAL A 132 2.43 -17.56 -5.17
N ILE A 133 1.17 -17.84 -5.53
CA ILE A 133 0.10 -18.09 -4.56
C ILE A 133 0.47 -19.25 -3.61
N ASN A 134 0.93 -20.37 -4.17
CA ASN A 134 1.25 -21.56 -3.40
C ASN A 134 2.48 -21.40 -2.49
N ASN A 135 3.45 -20.56 -2.87
CA ASN A 135 4.72 -20.45 -2.16
C ASN A 135 4.89 -19.14 -1.36
N CYS A 136 4.00 -18.17 -1.53
CA CYS A 136 4.06 -16.87 -0.87
C CYS A 136 2.73 -16.46 -0.21
N LYS A 137 1.88 -17.43 0.15
CA LYS A 137 0.57 -17.17 0.78
C LYS A 137 0.65 -16.28 2.02
N SER A 138 1.65 -16.47 2.87
CA SER A 138 1.85 -15.62 4.06
C SER A 138 2.10 -14.15 3.73
N GLU A 139 2.90 -13.89 2.70
CA GLU A 139 3.18 -12.54 2.21
C GLU A 139 1.94 -11.93 1.55
N LEU A 140 1.17 -12.72 0.81
CA LEU A 140 -0.08 -12.27 0.19
C LEU A 140 -1.10 -11.85 1.24
N ASN A 141 -1.28 -12.62 2.32
CA ASN A 141 -2.13 -12.24 3.44
C ASN A 141 -1.77 -10.86 4.01
N ILE A 142 -0.47 -10.57 4.17
CA ILE A 142 -0.01 -9.25 4.64
C ILE A 142 -0.36 -8.15 3.63
N ILE A 143 -0.24 -8.43 2.32
CA ILE A 143 -0.46 -7.43 1.27
C ILE A 143 -1.93 -7.08 1.11
N PHE A 144 -2.79 -8.10 1.14
CA PHE A 144 -4.24 -7.94 0.97
C PHE A 144 -4.97 -7.67 2.30
N ASP A 145 -4.27 -7.73 3.44
CA ASP A 145 -4.81 -7.52 4.79
C ASP A 145 -5.91 -8.53 5.17
N VAL A 146 -5.64 -9.82 4.92
CA VAL A 146 -6.56 -10.97 5.10
C VAL A 146 -5.97 -12.12 5.91
#